data_AF-A0A7J7L346-F1
#
_entry.id   AF-A0A7J7L346-F1
#
_cell.length_a   1.000
_cell.length_b   1.000
_cell.length_c   1.000
_cell.angle_alpha   90.00
_cell.angle_beta   90.00
_cell.angle_gamma   90.00
#
_symmetry.space_group_name_H-M   'P 1'
#
loop_
_entity.id
_entity.type
_entity.pdbx_description
1 polymer ?
#
loop_
_entity_poly.entity_id
_entity_poly.type
_entity_poly.pdbx_seq_one_letter_code
_entity_poly.pdbx_strand_id
1 'polypeptide(L)'
;VFKHYFEEFEEQFLRDNFVVVYELLYEMMDFCYPQYTEAKILSKFFKIDAYRMEVNERHPMAVTNSVSWRSKGIRYIKNEVFLDGITQEVAIIELTKSSDS
;
A
#
# COMPACT_ATOMS: atom_id res chain seq x y z
N VAL A 1 0.63 1.38 2.56
CA VAL A 1 0.31 2.54 1.70
C VAL A 1 1.56 3.30 1.32
N PHE A 2 2.32 3.86 2.26
CA PHE A 2 3.55 4.60 1.95
C PHE A 2 4.56 3.82 1.10
N LYS A 3 4.89 2.57 1.43
CA LYS A 3 5.74 1.71 0.58
C LYS A 3 5.19 1.41 -0.83
N HIS A 4 3.89 1.63 -1.06
CA HIS A 4 3.28 1.44 -2.37
C HIS A 4 3.31 2.72 -3.20
N TYR A 5 3.20 3.86 -2.51
CA TYR A 5 3.32 5.19 -3.10
C TYR A 5 4.79 5.57 -3.34
N PHE A 6 5.67 5.05 -2.50
CA PHE A 6 7.08 5.42 -2.40
C PHE A 6 7.91 4.14 -2.43
N GLU A 7 8.83 4.02 -3.39
CA GLU A 7 9.72 2.87 -3.52
C GLU A 7 10.65 2.76 -2.29
N GLU A 8 11.17 3.90 -1.83
CA GLU A 8 11.93 4.03 -0.58
C GLU A 8 11.32 5.14 0.29
N PHE A 9 11.30 4.92 1.60
CA PHE A 9 10.75 5.86 2.56
C PHE A 9 11.86 6.38 3.46
N GLU A 10 12.46 7.50 3.04
CA GLU A 10 13.52 8.20 3.77
C GLU A 10 13.03 9.54 4.35
N GLU A 11 13.74 10.08 5.34
CA GLU A 11 13.38 11.35 5.98
C GLU A 11 13.36 12.52 4.98
N GLN A 12 14.37 12.57 4.10
CA GLN A 12 14.47 13.61 3.08
C GLN A 12 13.25 13.60 2.15
N PHE A 13 12.78 12.41 1.79
CA PHE A 13 11.58 12.24 0.96
C PHE A 13 10.32 12.81 1.63
N LEU A 14 10.15 12.57 2.93
CA LEU A 14 9.01 13.09 3.69
C LEU A 14 9.03 14.64 3.74
N ARG A 15 10.22 15.23 3.85
CA ARG A 15 10.39 16.69 3.79
C ARG A 15 10.02 17.25 2.42
N ASP A 16 10.43 16.57 1.36
CA ASP A 16 10.21 17.01 -0.03
C ASP A 16 8.75 16.83 -0.49
N ASN A 17 8.01 15.89 0.11
CA ASN A 17 6.65 15.52 -0.29
C ASN A 17 5.60 15.75 0.82
N PHE A 18 5.88 16.61 1.80
CA PHE A 18 5.07 16.76 3.00
C PHE A 18 3.58 17.06 2.70
N VAL A 19 3.30 17.87 1.67
CA VAL A 19 1.92 18.21 1.25
C VAL A 19 1.14 16.94 0.87
N VAL A 20 1.72 16.11 0.00
CA VAL A 20 1.09 14.86 -0.47
C VAL A 20 0.93 13.87 0.68
N VAL A 21 1.89 13.82 1.60
CA VAL A 21 1.80 12.96 2.80
C VAL A 21 0.65 13.39 3.69
N TYR A 22 0.43 14.69 3.91
CA TYR A 22 -0.69 15.19 4.71
C TYR A 22 -2.05 14.92 4.06
N GLU A 23 -2.17 15.15 2.76
CA GLU A 23 -3.41 14.84 2.01
C GLU A 23 -3.73 13.35 2.06
N LEU A 24 -2.72 12.50 1.88
CA LEU A 24 -2.87 11.05 1.99
C LEU A 24 -3.30 10.64 3.40
N LEU A 25 -2.74 11.25 4.45
CA LEU A 25 -3.13 10.98 5.83
C LEU A 25 -4.57 11.41 6.14
N TYR A 26 -5.00 12.54 5.59
CA TYR A 26 -6.38 13.02 5.73
C TYR A 26 -7.39 12.07 5.10
N GLU A 27 -7.12 11.53 3.92
CA GLU A 27 -8.02 10.55 3.30
C GLU A 27 -7.97 9.17 3.97
N MET A 28 -6.80 8.80 4.49
CA MET A 28 -6.65 7.55 5.23
C MET A 28 -7.45 7.54 6.54
N MET A 29 -7.63 8.71 7.16
CA MET A 29 -8.19 8.84 8.49
C MET A 29 -9.06 10.09 8.62
N ASP A 30 -10.35 9.89 8.86
CA ASP A 30 -11.29 10.97 9.17
C ASP A 30 -11.73 10.85 10.63
N PHE A 31 -11.70 11.95 11.40
CA PHE A 31 -12.01 11.98 12.83
C PHE A 31 -11.33 10.90 13.69
N CYS A 32 -10.06 10.57 13.43
CA CYS A 32 -9.31 9.49 14.09
C CYS A 32 -9.84 8.07 13.82
N TYR A 33 -10.76 7.91 12.87
CA TYR A 33 -11.23 6.61 12.40
C TYR A 33 -10.59 6.30 11.03
N PRO A 34 -9.87 5.16 10.89
CA PRO A 34 -9.36 4.73 9.59
C PRO A 34 -10.52 4.50 8.62
N GLN A 35 -10.49 5.19 7.48
CA GLN A 35 -11.53 5.09 6.44
C GLN A 35 -11.06 4.15 5.32
N TYR A 36 -9.98 4.54 4.63
CA TYR A 36 -9.41 3.77 3.52
C TYR A 36 -7.92 3.54 3.74
N THR A 37 -7.50 2.28 3.79
CA THR A 37 -6.07 1.91 3.94
C THR A 37 -5.53 1.15 2.73
N GLU A 38 -6.32 1.07 1.66
CA GLU A 38 -5.98 0.36 0.44
C GLU A 38 -5.24 1.28 -0.53
N ALA A 39 -3.94 1.02 -0.72
CA ALA A 39 -3.09 1.90 -1.52
C ALA A 39 -3.57 2.09 -2.97
N LYS A 40 -4.10 1.03 -3.60
CA LYS A 40 -4.66 1.09 -4.97
C LYS A 40 -5.95 1.91 -5.08
N ILE A 41 -6.73 2.00 -4.02
CA ILE A 41 -7.92 2.85 -3.97
C ILE A 41 -7.48 4.29 -3.76
N LEU A 42 -6.66 4.52 -2.75
CA LEU A 42 -6.11 5.85 -2.45
C LEU A 42 -5.40 6.45 -3.68
N SER A 43 -4.70 5.63 -4.48
CA SER A 43 -3.95 6.10 -5.67
C SER A 43 -4.86 6.67 -6.76
N LYS A 44 -6.17 6.41 -6.69
CA LYS A 44 -7.17 7.00 -7.58
C LYS A 44 -7.64 8.37 -7.10
N PHE A 45 -7.51 8.65 -5.79
CA PHE A 45 -7.82 9.94 -5.20
C PHE A 45 -6.63 10.90 -5.32
N PHE A 46 -5.41 10.37 -5.18
CA PHE A 46 -4.17 11.14 -5.26
C PHE A 46 -3.32 10.60 -6.40
N LYS A 47 -3.31 11.29 -7.54
CA LYS A 47 -2.23 11.10 -8.52
C LYS A 47 -1.00 11.79 -7.94
N ILE A 48 0.08 11.06 -7.69
CA ILE A 48 1.44 11.61 -7.45
C ILE A 48 2.00 12.25 -8.74
N ASP A 49 1.12 12.75 -9.61
CA ASP A 49 1.49 13.49 -10.79
C ASP A 49 1.69 14.95 -10.37
N ALA A 50 2.83 15.23 -9.72
CA ALA A 50 3.36 16.60 -9.62
C ALA A 50 3.59 17.25 -11.02
N TYR A 51 3.32 16.53 -12.12
CA TYR A 51 3.54 16.98 -13.50
C TYR A 51 2.37 16.80 -14.49
N ARG A 52 1.23 16.22 -14.11
CA ARG A 52 0.09 16.08 -15.04
C ARG A 52 -1.19 16.58 -14.39
N MET A 53 -1.35 17.90 -14.46
CA MET A 53 -2.63 18.57 -14.24
C MET A 53 -3.64 18.08 -15.29
N GLU A 54 -4.44 17.07 -14.94
CA GLU A 54 -5.79 16.94 -15.46
C GLU A 54 -6.72 16.72 -14.28
N VAL A 55 -7.32 17.84 -13.87
CA VAL A 55 -8.43 17.90 -12.93
C VAL A 55 -9.61 17.16 -13.54
N ASN A 56 -10.28 16.41 -12.66
CA ASN A 56 -11.65 15.91 -12.76
C ASN A 56 -11.73 14.40 -13.00
N GLU A 57 -11.96 13.63 -11.94
CA GLU A 57 -12.64 12.34 -12.09
C GLU A 57 -13.36 11.93 -10.79
N ARG A 58 -14.64 11.57 -10.95
CA ARG A 58 -15.58 11.18 -9.90
C ARG A 58 -15.00 10.09 -8.99
N HIS A 59 -15.33 10.16 -7.69
CA HIS A 59 -14.93 9.16 -6.70
C HIS A 59 -15.13 7.72 -7.21
N PRO A 60 -14.12 6.85 -7.10
CA PRO A 60 -14.24 5.47 -7.58
C PRO A 60 -15.39 4.74 -6.87
N MET A 61 -16.30 4.10 -7.60
CA MET A 61 -17.38 3.29 -7.00
C MET A 61 -16.89 2.12 -6.12
N ALA A 62 -15.59 1.81 -6.15
CA ALA A 62 -14.99 0.82 -5.26
C ALA A 62 -15.04 1.23 -3.78
N VAL A 63 -15.25 2.51 -3.49
CA VAL A 63 -15.26 3.12 -2.16
C VAL A 63 -16.55 2.79 -1.40
N THR A 64 -17.67 2.62 -2.09
CA THR A 64 -18.98 2.33 -1.48
C THR A 64 -19.46 0.88 -1.65
N ASN A 65 -18.61 0.02 -2.22
CA ASN A 65 -18.97 -1.36 -2.54
C ASN A 65 -18.36 -2.33 -1.52
N SER A 66 -19.04 -3.43 -1.17
CA SER A 66 -18.54 -4.43 -0.21
C SER A 66 -17.24 -5.14 -0.64
N VAL A 67 -16.79 -4.91 -1.87
CA VAL A 67 -15.53 -5.40 -2.42
C VAL A 67 -14.75 -4.19 -2.96
N SER A 68 -13.74 -3.80 -2.21
CA SER A 68 -12.88 -2.63 -2.40
C SER A 68 -11.63 -2.95 -3.24
N TRP A 69 -11.04 -4.13 -3.03
CA TRP A 69 -9.76 -4.54 -3.64
C TRP A 69 -9.81 -4.92 -5.13
N ARG A 70 -11.01 -5.05 -5.73
CA ARG A 70 -11.19 -5.47 -7.14
C ARG A 70 -12.21 -4.62 -7.87
N SER A 71 -11.78 -3.99 -8.96
CA SER A 71 -12.68 -3.23 -9.84
C SER A 71 -13.57 -4.15 -10.68
N LYS A 72 -14.82 -3.74 -10.93
CA LYS A 72 -15.75 -4.47 -11.81
C LYS A 72 -15.28 -4.37 -13.28
N GLY A 73 -15.55 -5.39 -14.08
CA GLY A 73 -15.36 -5.35 -15.53
C GLY A 73 -13.98 -5.74 -16.07
N ILE A 74 -13.04 -6.19 -15.23
CA ILE A 74 -11.71 -6.64 -15.67
C ILE A 74 -11.85 -7.89 -16.56
N ARG A 75 -11.31 -7.84 -17.78
CA ARG A 75 -11.26 -8.95 -18.75
C ARG A 75 -9.84 -9.11 -19.29
N TYR A 76 -9.36 -10.35 -19.37
CA TYR A 76 -8.06 -10.69 -19.94
C TYR A 76 -8.25 -11.60 -21.16
N ILE A 77 -7.37 -11.45 -22.16
CA ILE A 77 -7.35 -12.32 -23.36
C ILE A 77 -7.00 -13.76 -22.97
N LYS A 78 -6.07 -13.92 -22.02
CA LYS A 78 -5.70 -15.19 -21.39
C LYS A 78 -5.71 -14.98 -19.87
N ASN A 79 -6.44 -15.83 -19.15
CA ASN A 79 -6.53 -15.75 -17.69
C ASN A 79 -5.50 -16.70 -17.08
N GLU A 80 -4.44 -16.15 -16.50
CA GLU A 80 -3.37 -16.90 -15.85
C GLU A 80 -3.27 -16.46 -14.38
N VAL A 81 -2.93 -17.40 -13.49
CA VAL A 81 -2.72 -17.15 -12.06
C VAL A 81 -1.39 -17.78 -11.68
N PHE A 82 -0.52 -17.00 -11.05
CA PHE A 82 0.77 -17.43 -10.55
C PHE A 82 0.70 -17.53 -9.02
N LEU A 83 1.20 -18.63 -8.46
CA LEU A 83 1.26 -18.88 -7.02
C LEU A 83 2.72 -19.08 -6.65
N ASP A 84 3.21 -18.29 -5.70
CA ASP A 84 4.54 -18.44 -5.13
C ASP A 84 4.41 -18.94 -3.67
N GLY A 85 5.06 -20.05 -3.37
CA GLY A 85 4.99 -20.72 -2.08
C GLY A 85 6.19 -20.36 -1.22
N ILE A 86 6.03 -19.37 -0.34
CA ILE A 86 7.08 -18.92 0.57
C ILE A 86 6.91 -19.63 1.91
N THR A 87 7.93 -20.37 2.35
CA THR A 87 8.00 -20.99 3.68
C THR A 87 9.08 -20.32 4.51
N GLN A 88 8.79 -20.03 5.78
CA GLN A 88 9.74 -19.43 6.71
C GLN A 88 10.02 -20.40 7.86
N GLU A 89 11.28 -20.79 8.02
CA GLU A 89 11.75 -21.58 9.16
C GLU A 89 12.61 -20.70 10.07
N VAL A 90 12.34 -20.73 11.37
CA VAL A 90 13.09 -19.99 12.40
C VAL A 90 13.67 -21.01 13.37
N ALA A 91 14.99 -21.02 13.52
CA ALA A 91 15.71 -21.86 14.47
C ALA A 91 16.44 -21.00 15.50
N ILE A 92 16.35 -21.39 16.77
CA ILE A 92 17.13 -20.81 17.87
C ILE A 92 18.12 -21.90 18.31
N ILE A 93 19.41 -21.60 18.21
CA ILE A 93 20.49 -22.53 18.62
C ILE A 93 20.98 -22.08 20.01
N GLU A 94 20.75 -22.91 21.02
CA GLU A 94 21.42 -22.75 22.32
C GLU A 94 22.79 -23.42 22.28
N LEU A 95 23.85 -22.63 22.52
CA LEU A 95 25.19 -23.15 22.74
C LEU A 95 25.31 -23.61 24.20
N THR A 96 24.90 -24.84 24.50
CA THR A 96 25.31 -25.47 25.76
C THR A 96 26.80 -25.81 25.67
N LYS A 97 27.62 -25.05 26.41
CA LYS A 97 29.03 -25.39 26.61
C LYS A 97 29.09 -26.79 27.25
N SER A 98 29.72 -27.73 26.57
CA SER A 98 30.18 -28.97 27.18
C SER A 98 31.20 -28.62 28.26
N SER A 99 30.79 -28.72 29.52
CA SER A 99 31.72 -28.78 30.64
C SER A 99 32.36 -30.18 30.61
N ASP A 100 33.39 -30.34 29.79
CA ASP A 100 34.36 -31.41 29.96
C ASP A 100 35.27 -31.02 31.13
N SER A 101 35.07 -31.71 32.26
CA SER A 101 36.05 -31.84 33.35
C SER A 101 35.79 -33.12 34.12
#